data_AF-A0A8H8UDN8-F1
#
_entry.id   AF-A0A8H8UDN8-F1
#
_cell.length_a   1.000
_cell.length_b   1.000
_cell.length_c   1.000
_cell.angle_alpha   90.00
_cell.angle_beta   90.00
_cell.angle_gamma   90.00
#
_symmetry.space_group_name_H-M   'P 1'
#
loop_
_entity.id
_entity.type
_entity.pdbx_description
1 polymer ?
#
loop_
_entity_poly.entity_id
_entity_poly.type
_entity_poly.pdbx_seq_one_letter_code
_entity_poly.pdbx_strand_id
1 'polypeptide(L)'
;MSEKAGDLNLDIRMCRDCNTTVFSQKDFAAEVSHKPPDQRAYENLVQFEKGIRLLLPNFQRLLMALQDPEKPPSHIQLAEASKVRKRLIDSFGKYDLAAKRIRDLPSKSPTQLKLQKAIYTQSANFLNLHMLPLKSLPKILKHASPSPHGLPSNGRGGALAAIKYNDMDSASQISSSSAVSAMEAEEKELKERLIVLEEQKFLVAEMVADAHKRRKFDEAASLQGNLGDLGREIDAVNGMLG
;
A
#
# COMPACT_ATOMS: atom_id res chain seq x y z
N MET A 1 6.76 -57.69 -16.57
CA MET A 1 6.52 -57.19 -17.94
C MET A 1 5.03 -56.89 -18.01
N SER A 2 4.64 -55.61 -17.99
CA SER A 2 3.22 -55.23 -17.98
C SER A 2 2.83 -54.85 -19.40
N GLU A 3 1.99 -55.66 -20.03
CA GLU A 3 1.48 -55.43 -21.38
C GLU A 3 0.72 -54.10 -21.43
N LYS A 4 1.15 -53.21 -22.34
CA LYS A 4 0.37 -52.03 -22.72
C LYS A 4 -0.83 -52.52 -23.51
N ALA A 5 -2.00 -52.50 -22.89
CA ALA A 5 -3.25 -52.65 -23.62
C ALA A 5 -3.31 -51.56 -24.70
N GLY A 6 -3.37 -51.99 -25.96
CA GLY A 6 -3.45 -51.10 -27.11
C GLY A 6 -4.70 -50.23 -27.01
N ASP A 7 -4.53 -48.94 -27.33
CA ASP A 7 -5.61 -47.96 -27.37
C ASP A 7 -6.54 -48.31 -28.54
N LEU A 8 -7.57 -49.12 -28.27
CA LEU A 8 -8.57 -49.51 -29.26
C LEU A 8 -9.61 -48.39 -29.35
N ASN A 9 -9.51 -47.58 -30.40
CA ASN A 9 -10.52 -46.56 -30.71
C ASN A 9 -11.78 -47.27 -31.26
N LEU A 10 -12.76 -47.49 -30.37
CA LEU A 10 -14.07 -48.05 -30.70
C LEU A 10 -15.09 -46.93 -30.86
N ASP A 11 -15.68 -46.81 -32.04
CA ASP A 11 -16.78 -45.87 -32.30
C ASP A 11 -18.13 -46.54 -31.97
N ILE A 12 -18.78 -46.12 -30.89
CA ILE A 12 -20.00 -46.73 -30.35
C ILE A 12 -21.13 -45.72 -30.46
N ARG A 13 -22.18 -46.04 -31.24
CA ARG A 13 -23.43 -45.26 -31.24
C ARG A 13 -24.30 -45.64 -30.06
N MET A 14 -24.75 -44.64 -29.34
CA MET A 14 -25.62 -44.79 -28.19
C MET A 14 -26.71 -43.71 -28.19
N CYS A 15 -27.89 -44.06 -27.68
CA CYS A 15 -28.97 -43.10 -27.53
C CYS A 15 -28.63 -42.09 -26.42
N ARG A 16 -29.34 -40.96 -26.41
CA ARG A 16 -29.10 -39.86 -25.47
C ARG A 16 -29.18 -40.32 -24.00
N ASP A 17 -30.19 -41.11 -23.66
CA ASP A 17 -30.42 -41.53 -22.27
C ASP A 17 -29.34 -42.49 -21.77
N CYS A 18 -28.91 -43.45 -22.62
CA CYS A 18 -27.82 -44.36 -22.30
C CYS A 18 -26.47 -43.62 -22.20
N ASN A 19 -26.21 -42.65 -23.08
CA ASN A 19 -25.00 -41.83 -23.03
C ASN A 19 -24.92 -41.04 -21.71
N THR A 20 -26.00 -40.35 -21.33
CA THR A 20 -26.05 -39.62 -20.06
C THR A 20 -25.93 -40.56 -18.86
N THR A 21 -26.59 -41.72 -18.87
CA THR A 21 -26.54 -42.64 -17.73
C THR A 21 -25.13 -43.21 -17.52
N VAL A 22 -24.47 -43.66 -18.59
CA VAL A 22 -23.15 -44.32 -18.51
C VAL A 22 -22.02 -43.32 -18.25
N PHE A 23 -22.08 -42.13 -18.86
CA PHE A 23 -20.99 -41.15 -18.75
C PHE A 23 -21.22 -40.04 -17.74
N SER A 24 -22.42 -39.87 -17.16
CA SER A 24 -22.73 -38.79 -16.20
C SER A 24 -21.68 -38.64 -15.09
N GLN A 25 -21.23 -39.73 -14.48
CA GLN A 25 -20.23 -39.66 -13.40
C GLN A 25 -18.86 -39.22 -13.90
N LYS A 26 -18.45 -39.70 -15.08
CA LYS A 26 -17.16 -39.35 -15.70
C LYS A 26 -17.19 -37.91 -16.22
N ASP A 27 -18.27 -37.51 -16.88
CA ASP A 27 -18.47 -36.16 -17.40
C ASP A 27 -18.55 -35.15 -16.26
N PHE A 28 -19.29 -35.46 -15.19
CA PHE A 28 -19.31 -34.65 -13.98
C PHE A 28 -17.91 -34.55 -13.34
N ALA A 29 -17.18 -35.66 -13.21
CA ALA A 29 -15.82 -35.62 -12.69
C ALA A 29 -14.88 -34.76 -13.59
N ALA A 30 -15.04 -34.84 -14.91
CA ALA A 30 -14.29 -34.02 -15.86
C ALA A 30 -14.67 -32.53 -15.76
N GLU A 31 -15.95 -32.19 -15.64
CA GLU A 31 -16.43 -30.83 -15.43
C GLU A 31 -15.96 -30.23 -14.10
N VAL A 32 -16.03 -31.01 -13.01
CA VAL A 32 -15.49 -30.60 -11.70
C VAL A 32 -13.98 -30.38 -11.75
N SER A 33 -13.25 -31.15 -12.55
CA SER A 33 -11.82 -30.96 -12.75
C SER A 33 -11.49 -29.69 -13.53
N HIS A 34 -12.40 -29.24 -14.40
CA HIS A 34 -12.22 -28.07 -15.22
C HIS A 34 -12.57 -26.79 -14.45
N LYS A 35 -11.55 -26.13 -13.89
CA LYS A 35 -11.71 -24.85 -13.23
C LYS A 35 -11.80 -23.69 -14.23
N PRO A 36 -12.91 -22.94 -14.27
CA PRO A 36 -13.03 -21.78 -15.13
C PRO A 36 -12.04 -20.67 -14.71
N PRO A 37 -11.69 -19.77 -15.64
CA PRO A 37 -10.61 -18.79 -15.43
C PRO A 37 -10.89 -17.81 -14.28
N ASP A 38 -12.16 -17.45 -14.09
CA ASP A 38 -12.65 -16.63 -12.98
C ASP A 38 -12.48 -17.31 -11.62
N GLN A 39 -12.81 -18.59 -11.51
CA GLN A 39 -12.57 -19.37 -10.28
C GLN A 39 -11.08 -19.42 -9.95
N ARG A 40 -10.21 -19.69 -10.94
CA ARG A 40 -8.76 -19.71 -10.72
C ARG A 40 -8.22 -18.35 -10.30
N ALA A 41 -8.73 -17.26 -10.88
CA ALA A 41 -8.35 -15.90 -10.50
C ALA A 41 -8.77 -15.59 -9.05
N TYR A 42 -9.98 -15.99 -8.65
CA TYR A 42 -10.47 -15.81 -7.29
C TYR A 42 -9.68 -16.64 -6.27
N GLU A 43 -9.40 -17.92 -6.56
CA GLU A 43 -8.56 -18.77 -5.71
C GLU A 43 -7.18 -18.13 -5.49
N ASN A 44 -6.57 -17.57 -6.55
CA ASN A 44 -5.29 -16.87 -6.46
C ASN A 44 -5.36 -15.62 -5.55
N LEU A 45 -6.40 -14.79 -5.70
CA LEU A 45 -6.66 -13.65 -4.82
C LEU A 45 -6.73 -14.07 -3.34
N VAL A 46 -7.48 -15.13 -3.06
CA VAL A 46 -7.65 -15.66 -1.69
C VAL A 46 -6.32 -16.17 -1.11
N GLN A 47 -5.43 -16.74 -1.93
CA GLN A 47 -4.10 -17.15 -1.45
C GLN A 47 -3.24 -15.94 -1.01
N PHE A 48 -3.28 -14.84 -1.75
CA PHE A 48 -2.61 -13.61 -1.32
C PHE A 48 -3.22 -13.04 -0.04
N GLU A 49 -4.55 -13.06 0.08
CA GLU A 49 -5.23 -12.61 1.30
C GLU A 49 -4.79 -13.40 2.54
N LYS A 50 -4.71 -14.73 2.42
CA LYS A 50 -4.22 -15.61 3.49
C LYS A 50 -2.77 -15.28 3.87
N GLY A 51 -1.91 -15.06 2.88
CA GLY A 51 -0.52 -14.66 3.10
C GLY A 51 -0.42 -13.34 3.87
N ILE A 52 -1.19 -12.32 3.47
CA ILE A 52 -1.23 -11.02 4.13
C ILE A 52 -1.70 -11.14 5.58
N ARG A 53 -2.81 -11.87 5.82
CA ARG A 53 -3.36 -12.11 7.17
C ARG A 53 -2.37 -12.82 8.09
N LEU A 54 -1.51 -13.68 7.55
CA LEU A 54 -0.47 -14.38 8.32
C LEU A 54 0.75 -13.49 8.63
N LEU A 55 1.15 -12.62 7.70
CA LEU A 55 2.32 -11.74 7.89
C LEU A 55 2.01 -10.56 8.82
N LEU A 56 0.77 -10.05 8.82
CA LEU A 56 0.36 -8.87 9.59
C LEU A 56 0.64 -8.98 11.11
N PRO A 57 0.25 -10.05 11.83
CA PRO A 57 0.51 -10.17 13.26
C PRO A 57 2.01 -10.22 13.60
N ASN A 58 2.81 -10.87 12.75
CA ASN A 58 4.26 -10.90 12.93
C ASN A 58 4.87 -9.52 12.80
N PHE A 59 4.40 -8.75 11.82
CA PHE A 59 4.84 -7.38 11.63
C PHE A 59 4.45 -6.48 12.81
N GLN A 60 3.20 -6.56 13.29
CA GLN A 60 2.74 -5.78 14.44
C GLN A 60 3.56 -6.06 15.70
N ARG A 61 3.93 -7.32 15.96
CA ARG A 61 4.79 -7.70 17.09
C ARG A 61 6.18 -7.08 16.98
N LEU A 62 6.77 -7.09 15.77
CA LEU A 62 8.05 -6.44 15.51
C LEU A 62 7.96 -4.92 15.75
N LEU A 63 6.87 -4.27 15.33
CA LEU A 63 6.67 -2.84 15.57
C LEU A 63 6.59 -2.50 17.06
N MET A 64 5.84 -3.26 17.83
CA MET A 64 5.75 -3.05 19.29
C MET A 64 7.12 -3.17 19.95
N ALA A 65 7.93 -4.14 19.54
CA ALA A 65 9.29 -4.31 20.07
C ALA A 65 10.23 -3.16 19.68
N LEU A 66 10.01 -2.49 18.54
CA LEU A 66 10.78 -1.32 18.11
C LEU A 66 10.35 -0.02 18.80
N GLN A 67 9.18 0.01 19.44
CA GLN A 67 8.60 1.18 20.11
C GLN A 67 8.91 1.21 21.63
N ASP A 68 9.59 0.21 22.18
CA ASP A 68 9.93 0.12 23.60
C ASP A 68 11.03 1.16 23.96
N PRO A 69 10.73 2.19 24.77
CA PRO A 69 11.69 3.25 25.10
C PRO A 69 12.83 2.77 26.01
N GLU A 70 12.62 1.67 26.75
CA GLU A 70 13.60 1.14 27.73
C GLU A 70 14.61 0.18 27.08
N LYS A 71 14.34 -0.32 25.87
CA LYS A 71 15.21 -1.25 25.15
C LYS A 71 15.46 -0.78 23.71
N PRO A 72 16.61 -0.16 23.42
CA PRO A 72 16.92 0.25 22.06
C PRO A 72 16.95 -0.98 21.13
N PRO A 73 16.30 -0.90 19.96
CA PRO A 73 16.18 -2.04 19.07
C PRO A 73 17.53 -2.44 18.47
N SER A 74 17.80 -3.74 18.43
CA SER A 74 19.01 -4.26 17.80
C SER A 74 19.00 -4.05 16.28
N HIS A 75 20.18 -3.90 15.68
CA HIS A 75 20.33 -3.79 14.23
C HIS A 75 19.70 -4.99 13.47
N ILE A 76 19.69 -6.17 14.09
CA ILE A 76 19.06 -7.38 13.54
C ILE A 76 17.53 -7.22 13.48
N GLN A 77 16.91 -6.68 14.53
CA GLN A 77 15.47 -6.45 14.59
C GLN A 77 15.03 -5.38 13.57
N LEU A 78 15.83 -4.34 13.36
CA LEU A 78 15.55 -3.31 12.35
C LEU A 78 15.63 -3.88 10.92
N ALA A 79 16.62 -4.73 10.64
CA ALA A 79 16.75 -5.40 9.35
C ALA A 79 15.60 -6.40 9.10
N GLU A 80 15.20 -7.15 10.13
CA GLU A 80 14.06 -8.07 10.06
C GLU A 80 12.75 -7.34 9.82
N ALA A 81 12.48 -6.26 10.57
CA ALA A 81 11.28 -5.44 10.39
C ALA A 81 11.20 -4.82 9.00
N SER A 82 12.32 -4.33 8.46
CA SER A 82 12.39 -3.80 7.10
C SER A 82 12.10 -4.87 6.04
N LYS A 83 12.60 -6.10 6.24
CA LYS A 83 12.35 -7.23 5.34
C LYS A 83 10.89 -7.68 5.36
N VAL A 84 10.29 -7.79 6.55
CA VAL A 84 8.87 -8.14 6.71
C VAL A 84 7.98 -7.05 6.09
N ARG A 85 8.32 -5.77 6.31
CA ARG A 85 7.62 -4.64 5.68
C ARG A 85 7.65 -4.73 4.16
N LYS A 86 8.83 -4.96 3.55
CA LYS A 86 8.96 -5.10 2.09
C LYS A 86 8.08 -6.23 1.56
N ARG A 87 8.16 -7.43 2.17
CA ARG A 87 7.31 -8.57 1.80
C ARG A 87 5.81 -8.26 1.89
N LEU A 88 5.40 -7.52 2.90
CA LEU A 88 4.00 -7.17 3.11
C LEU A 88 3.52 -6.17 2.04
N ILE A 89 4.31 -5.14 1.73
CA ILE A 89 4.04 -4.20 0.63
C ILE A 89 3.94 -4.94 -0.71
N ASP A 90 4.89 -5.82 -1.00
CA ASP A 90 4.89 -6.63 -2.22
C ASP A 90 3.63 -7.51 -2.31
N SER A 91 3.19 -8.08 -1.17
CA SER A 91 1.99 -8.91 -1.10
C SER A 91 0.72 -8.10 -1.34
N PHE A 92 0.62 -6.88 -0.80
CA PHE A 92 -0.49 -5.97 -1.09
C PHE A 92 -0.55 -5.58 -2.57
N GLY A 93 0.60 -5.29 -3.18
CA GLY A 93 0.67 -4.99 -4.62
C GLY A 93 0.20 -6.16 -5.48
N LYS A 94 0.61 -7.39 -5.14
CA LYS A 94 0.15 -8.61 -5.82
C LYS A 94 -1.36 -8.86 -5.64
N TYR A 95 -1.88 -8.60 -4.45
CA TYR A 95 -3.31 -8.71 -4.16
C TYR A 95 -4.14 -7.70 -4.97
N ASP A 96 -3.72 -6.43 -5.03
CA ASP A 96 -4.37 -5.39 -5.84
C ASP A 96 -4.38 -5.76 -7.34
N LEU A 97 -3.23 -6.22 -7.85
CA LEU A 97 -3.13 -6.67 -9.25
C LEU A 97 -4.06 -7.87 -9.53
N ALA A 98 -4.15 -8.83 -8.61
CA ALA A 98 -5.06 -9.97 -8.74
C ALA A 98 -6.54 -9.53 -8.73
N ALA A 99 -6.90 -8.57 -7.88
CA ALA A 99 -8.25 -8.01 -7.82
C ALA A 99 -8.62 -7.27 -9.12
N LYS A 100 -7.68 -6.48 -9.67
CA LYS A 100 -7.85 -5.79 -10.97
C LYS A 100 -8.03 -6.79 -12.11
N ARG A 101 -7.25 -7.87 -12.14
CA ARG A 101 -7.41 -8.95 -13.14
C ARG A 101 -8.80 -9.59 -13.07
N ILE A 102 -9.37 -9.78 -11.88
CA ILE A 102 -10.73 -10.33 -11.74
C ILE A 102 -11.77 -9.37 -12.31
N ARG A 103 -11.62 -8.06 -12.06
CA ARG A 103 -12.50 -7.01 -12.59
C ARG A 103 -12.44 -6.94 -14.13
N ASP A 104 -11.25 -7.11 -14.69
CA ASP A 104 -10.99 -6.91 -16.13
C ASP A 104 -11.17 -8.21 -16.95
N LEU A 105 -11.56 -9.33 -16.32
CA LEU A 105 -11.87 -10.59 -17.01
C LEU A 105 -13.12 -10.41 -17.90
N PRO A 106 -13.04 -10.77 -19.21
CA PRO A 106 -14.18 -10.63 -20.11
C PRO A 106 -15.34 -11.51 -19.67
N SER A 107 -16.52 -10.90 -19.53
CA SER A 107 -17.75 -11.61 -19.17
C SER A 107 -18.93 -11.06 -19.97
N LYS A 108 -19.81 -11.98 -20.39
CA LYS A 108 -21.07 -11.65 -21.09
C LYS A 108 -22.29 -11.68 -20.16
N SER A 109 -22.14 -12.23 -18.95
CA SER A 109 -23.23 -12.38 -17.99
C SER A 109 -23.31 -11.17 -17.06
N PRO A 110 -24.49 -10.52 -16.91
CA PRO A 110 -24.66 -9.37 -16.02
C PRO A 110 -24.39 -9.72 -14.54
N THR A 111 -24.74 -10.94 -14.13
CA THR A 111 -24.49 -11.44 -12.78
C THR A 111 -23.00 -11.58 -12.50
N GLN A 112 -22.25 -12.07 -13.48
CA GLN A 112 -20.80 -12.24 -13.35
C GLN A 112 -20.08 -10.88 -13.29
N LEU A 113 -20.50 -9.89 -14.09
CA LEU A 113 -19.97 -8.53 -14.01
C LEU A 113 -20.24 -7.89 -12.64
N LYS A 114 -21.42 -8.12 -12.07
CA LYS A 114 -21.76 -7.67 -10.72
C LYS A 114 -20.87 -8.33 -9.67
N LEU A 115 -20.63 -9.63 -9.79
CA LEU A 115 -19.75 -10.39 -8.89
C LEU A 115 -18.30 -9.88 -8.96
N GLN A 116 -17.74 -9.71 -10.17
CA GLN A 116 -16.39 -9.18 -10.37
C GLN A 116 -16.20 -7.79 -9.73
N LYS A 117 -17.18 -6.89 -9.91
CA LYS A 117 -17.18 -5.56 -9.27
C LYS A 117 -17.23 -5.68 -7.75
N ALA A 118 -18.09 -6.54 -7.20
CA ALA A 118 -18.19 -6.75 -5.77
C ALA A 118 -16.89 -7.27 -5.16
N ILE A 119 -16.22 -8.23 -5.83
CA ILE A 119 -14.92 -8.76 -5.42
C ILE A 119 -13.87 -7.63 -5.41
N TYR A 120 -13.82 -6.81 -6.46
CA TYR A 120 -12.88 -5.69 -6.55
C TYR A 120 -13.12 -4.65 -5.44
N THR A 121 -14.37 -4.25 -5.20
CA THR A 121 -14.73 -3.32 -4.12
C THR A 121 -14.34 -3.87 -2.75
N GLN A 122 -14.62 -5.15 -2.48
CA GLN A 122 -14.24 -5.78 -1.22
C GLN A 122 -12.72 -5.88 -1.06
N SER A 123 -11.99 -6.13 -2.15
CA SER A 123 -10.53 -6.14 -2.15
C SER A 123 -9.95 -4.76 -1.82
N ALA A 124 -10.52 -3.69 -2.39
CA ALA A 124 -10.13 -2.33 -2.06
C ALA A 124 -10.37 -1.99 -0.57
N ASN A 125 -11.51 -2.41 -0.01
CA ASN A 125 -11.79 -2.25 1.42
C ASN A 125 -10.78 -3.01 2.30
N PHE A 126 -10.44 -4.25 1.92
CA PHE A 126 -9.43 -5.05 2.62
C PHE A 126 -8.06 -4.35 2.61
N LEU A 127 -7.63 -3.82 1.46
CA LEU A 127 -6.39 -3.05 1.34
C LEU A 127 -6.42 -1.81 2.24
N ASN A 128 -7.48 -1.02 2.20
CA ASN A 128 -7.58 0.20 3.01
C ASN A 128 -7.47 -0.09 4.52
N LEU A 129 -8.14 -1.15 4.99
CA LEU A 129 -8.13 -1.54 6.40
C LEU A 129 -6.76 -2.04 6.86
N HIS A 130 -6.06 -2.79 6.01
CA HIS A 130 -4.79 -3.43 6.38
C HIS A 130 -3.53 -2.65 5.97
N MET A 131 -3.65 -1.64 5.11
CA MET A 131 -2.53 -0.75 4.74
C MET A 131 -2.38 0.45 5.69
N LEU A 132 -3.46 0.90 6.35
CA LEU A 132 -3.41 2.02 7.30
C LEU A 132 -2.33 1.87 8.39
N PRO A 133 -2.17 0.69 9.03
CA PRO A 133 -1.17 0.48 10.09
C PRO A 133 0.28 0.56 9.59
N LEU A 134 0.54 0.51 8.28
CA LEU A 134 1.89 0.47 7.70
C LEU A 134 2.44 1.84 7.33
N LYS A 135 1.57 2.84 7.15
CA LYS A 135 1.95 4.19 6.72
C LYS A 135 2.54 5.05 7.87
N SER A 136 2.30 4.70 9.14
CA SER A 136 2.81 5.45 10.30
C SER A 136 4.30 5.26 10.59
N LEU A 137 4.98 4.35 9.87
CA LEU A 137 6.33 3.89 10.19
C LEU A 137 7.54 4.68 9.68
N PRO A 138 7.48 5.41 8.55
CA PRO A 138 8.62 6.23 8.13
C PRO A 138 9.09 7.21 9.21
N LYS A 139 8.18 7.61 10.11
CA LYS A 139 8.46 8.50 11.25
C LYS A 139 9.25 7.79 12.36
N ILE A 140 8.87 6.57 12.74
CA ILE A 140 9.51 5.83 13.85
C ILE A 140 10.95 5.42 13.52
N LEU A 141 11.22 5.01 12.27
CA LEU A 141 12.58 4.66 11.83
C LEU A 141 13.50 5.88 11.70
N LYS A 142 12.97 7.09 11.45
CA LYS A 142 13.75 8.34 11.48
C LYS A 142 14.21 8.71 12.89
N HIS A 143 13.41 8.40 13.92
CA HIS A 143 13.75 8.68 15.32
C HIS A 143 14.67 7.64 15.96
N ALA A 144 14.85 6.47 15.34
CA ALA A 144 15.79 5.43 15.79
C ALA A 144 17.22 5.60 15.22
N SER A 145 17.43 6.54 14.30
CA SER A 145 18.77 6.98 13.90
C SER A 145 19.18 8.13 14.81
N PRO A 146 20.21 8.01 15.65
CA PRO A 146 20.73 9.18 16.36
C PRO A 146 21.26 10.15 15.31
N SER A 147 20.66 11.34 15.24
CA SER A 147 21.15 12.43 14.41
C SER A 147 22.50 12.90 14.99
N PRO A 148 23.60 12.93 14.22
CA PRO A 148 24.83 13.57 14.66
C PRO A 148 24.68 15.08 14.43
N HIS A 149 24.41 15.84 15.50
CA HIS A 149 24.61 17.27 15.47
C HIS A 149 26.11 17.58 15.63
N GLY A 150 26.74 18.15 14.61
CA GLY A 150 28.07 18.74 14.73
C GLY A 150 28.85 18.98 13.44
N LEU A 151 28.55 20.10 12.75
CA LEU A 151 29.47 20.94 11.96
C LEU A 151 30.10 20.42 10.63
N PRO A 152 30.60 21.34 9.77
CA PRO A 152 30.58 21.22 8.32
C PRO A 152 31.91 20.78 7.69
N SER A 153 31.85 20.51 6.38
CA SER A 153 32.95 20.57 5.41
C SER A 153 33.70 19.27 5.08
N ASN A 154 33.49 18.87 3.82
CA ASN A 154 34.48 18.41 2.86
C ASN A 154 35.09 17.00 3.01
N GLY A 155 34.67 16.11 2.10
CA GLY A 155 35.52 15.11 1.48
C GLY A 155 35.41 13.68 2.01
N ARG A 156 35.18 12.77 1.05
CA ARG A 156 35.36 11.29 1.09
C ARG A 156 34.19 10.44 1.59
N GLY A 157 33.38 10.10 0.59
CA GLY A 157 32.63 8.86 0.38
C GLY A 157 32.71 7.75 1.43
N GLY A 158 31.61 7.56 2.14
CA GLY A 158 31.27 6.31 2.84
C GLY A 158 30.51 5.36 1.93
N ALA A 159 30.83 4.07 2.00
CA ALA A 159 30.40 2.96 1.15
C ALA A 159 28.89 2.60 1.16
N LEU A 160 28.00 3.56 1.45
CA LEU A 160 26.54 3.36 1.49
C LEU A 160 25.79 4.11 0.37
N ALA A 161 26.48 4.93 -0.43
CA ALA A 161 25.90 5.56 -1.62
C ALA A 161 25.78 4.59 -2.82
N ALA A 162 26.46 3.45 -2.79
CA ALA A 162 26.53 2.50 -3.91
C ALA A 162 25.28 1.59 -4.05
N ILE A 163 24.37 1.56 -3.07
CA ILE A 163 23.16 0.72 -3.13
C ILE A 163 22.00 1.44 -3.83
N LYS A 164 22.10 2.77 -4.05
CA LYS A 164 21.02 3.58 -4.60
C LYS A 164 20.80 3.43 -6.12
N TYR A 165 21.66 2.71 -6.83
CA TYR A 165 21.65 2.69 -8.30
C TYR A 165 21.17 1.40 -8.97
N ASN A 166 20.77 0.37 -8.23
CA ASN A 166 20.39 -0.92 -8.85
C ASN A 166 18.92 -1.34 -8.70
N ASP A 167 18.02 -0.40 -8.39
CA ASP A 167 16.58 -0.68 -8.20
C ASP A 167 15.67 0.14 -9.16
N MET A 168 16.14 0.44 -10.37
CA MET A 168 15.38 1.25 -11.36
C MET A 168 14.98 0.51 -12.65
N ASP A 169 15.25 -0.79 -12.81
CA ASP A 169 15.01 -1.48 -14.10
C ASP A 169 14.05 -2.68 -14.06
N SER A 170 13.22 -2.82 -13.02
CA SER A 170 12.17 -3.87 -13.00
C SER A 170 10.86 -3.46 -12.32
N ALA A 171 10.53 -2.17 -12.36
CA ALA A 171 9.27 -1.63 -11.85
C ALA A 171 8.48 -0.80 -12.89
N SER A 172 8.86 -0.87 -14.17
CA SER A 172 8.45 0.05 -15.23
C SER A 172 7.10 -0.26 -15.90
N GLN A 173 6.23 -1.12 -15.33
CA GLN A 173 4.96 -1.48 -16.00
C GLN A 173 3.71 -1.48 -15.10
N ILE A 174 3.80 -1.17 -13.79
CA ILE A 174 2.62 -1.15 -12.88
C ILE A 174 2.51 0.15 -12.07
N SER A 175 3.51 1.04 -12.14
CA SER A 175 3.69 2.15 -11.19
C SER A 175 2.91 3.44 -11.50
N SER A 176 2.16 3.53 -12.61
CA SER A 176 1.53 4.78 -13.02
C SER A 176 0.25 5.13 -12.26
N SER A 177 -0.43 4.20 -11.58
CA SER A 177 -1.62 4.56 -10.79
C SER A 177 -1.33 4.78 -9.30
N SER A 178 -0.41 4.01 -8.72
CA SER A 178 -0.14 4.07 -7.27
C SER A 178 0.83 5.18 -6.86
N ALA A 179 1.78 5.55 -7.74
CA ALA A 179 2.65 6.70 -7.51
C ALA A 179 1.87 8.02 -7.68
N VAL A 180 0.99 8.08 -8.68
CA VAL A 180 0.14 9.26 -8.93
C VAL A 180 -0.84 9.46 -7.77
N SER A 181 -1.53 8.41 -7.30
CA SER A 181 -2.41 8.53 -6.13
C SER A 181 -1.68 8.80 -4.81
N ALA A 182 -0.40 8.44 -4.69
CA ALA A 182 0.41 8.79 -3.52
C ALA A 182 0.83 10.27 -3.55
N MET A 183 1.22 10.77 -4.72
CA MET A 183 1.54 12.19 -4.93
C MET A 183 0.30 13.08 -4.78
N GLU A 184 -0.85 12.68 -5.32
CA GLU A 184 -2.12 13.40 -5.17
C GLU A 184 -2.56 13.49 -3.70
N ALA A 185 -2.31 12.45 -2.90
CA ALA A 185 -2.62 12.45 -1.48
C ALA A 185 -1.69 13.37 -0.68
N GLU A 186 -0.39 13.39 -1.02
CA GLU A 186 0.59 14.29 -0.42
C GLU A 186 0.32 15.76 -0.78
N GLU A 187 -0.02 16.03 -2.04
CA GLU A 187 -0.41 17.36 -2.51
C GLU A 187 -1.68 17.84 -1.78
N LYS A 188 -2.65 16.95 -1.57
CA LYS A 188 -3.87 17.26 -0.82
C LYS A 188 -3.59 17.56 0.65
N GLU A 189 -2.73 16.78 1.31
CA GLU A 189 -2.33 17.02 2.71
C GLU A 189 -1.59 18.36 2.87
N LEU A 190 -0.70 18.70 1.93
CA LEU A 190 -0.01 19.98 1.91
C LEU A 190 -0.98 21.16 1.69
N LYS A 191 -1.97 21.01 0.81
CA LYS A 191 -3.02 22.03 0.60
C LYS A 191 -3.90 22.22 1.85
N GLU A 192 -4.31 21.14 2.50
CA GLU A 192 -5.09 21.21 3.76
C GLU A 192 -4.27 21.91 4.86
N ARG A 193 -2.98 21.60 4.98
CA ARG A 193 -2.08 22.27 5.92
C ARG A 193 -1.92 23.76 5.62
N LEU A 194 -1.82 24.11 4.34
CA LEU A 194 -1.70 25.51 3.89
C LEU A 194 -2.94 26.32 4.29
N ILE A 195 -4.14 25.77 4.07
CA ILE A 195 -5.41 26.43 4.47
C ILE A 195 -5.41 26.73 5.98
N VAL A 196 -4.99 25.77 6.81
CA VAL A 196 -4.93 25.96 8.27
C VAL A 196 -3.92 27.04 8.66
N LEU A 197 -2.74 27.06 8.02
CA LEU A 197 -1.72 28.07 8.30
C LEU A 197 -2.15 29.49 7.87
N GLU A 198 -2.86 29.61 6.74
CA GLU A 198 -3.44 30.88 6.31
C GLU A 198 -4.51 31.40 7.28
N GLU A 199 -5.38 30.50 7.77
CA GLU A 199 -6.38 30.84 8.78
C GLU A 199 -5.72 31.28 10.11
N GLN A 200 -4.69 30.56 10.56
CA GLN A 200 -3.93 30.93 11.76
C GLN A 200 -3.24 32.28 11.61
N LYS A 201 -2.65 32.55 10.44
CA LYS A 201 -2.02 33.85 10.14
C LYS A 201 -3.05 34.98 10.17
N PHE A 202 -4.25 34.76 9.62
CA PHE A 202 -5.34 35.74 9.66
C PHE A 202 -5.77 36.04 11.10
N LEU A 203 -6.01 35.00 11.91
CA LEU A 203 -6.40 35.15 13.31
C LEU A 203 -5.33 35.90 14.13
N VAL A 204 -4.06 35.55 13.96
CA VAL A 204 -2.95 36.22 14.68
C VAL A 204 -2.79 37.67 14.22
N ALA A 205 -3.01 37.97 12.94
CA ALA A 205 -3.00 39.35 12.44
C ALA A 205 -4.10 40.21 13.11
N GLU A 206 -5.29 39.65 13.30
CA GLU A 206 -6.39 40.31 14.01
C GLU A 206 -6.05 40.52 15.49
N MET A 207 -5.44 39.52 16.15
CA MET A 207 -4.97 39.64 17.53
C MET A 207 -3.89 40.71 17.71
N VAL A 208 -2.97 40.87 16.74
CA VAL A 208 -1.99 41.96 16.73
C VAL A 208 -2.68 43.31 16.64
N ALA A 209 -3.68 43.46 15.75
CA ALA A 209 -4.44 44.70 15.62
C ALA A 209 -5.22 45.05 16.91
N ASP A 210 -5.83 44.05 17.56
CA ASP A 210 -6.53 44.22 18.83
C ASP A 210 -5.57 44.53 20.00
N ALA A 211 -4.39 43.90 20.04
CA ALA A 211 -3.34 44.20 21.02
C ALA A 211 -2.82 45.64 20.87
N HIS A 212 -2.64 46.13 19.64
CA HIS A 212 -2.31 47.53 19.37
C HIS A 212 -3.43 48.49 19.81
N LYS A 213 -4.69 48.14 19.55
CA LYS A 213 -5.86 48.92 20.00
C LYS A 213 -5.94 49.01 21.53
N ARG A 214 -5.54 47.94 22.23
CA ARG A 214 -5.50 47.84 23.70
C ARG A 214 -4.20 48.36 24.32
N ARG A 215 -3.27 48.91 23.53
CA ARG A 215 -1.96 49.42 23.95
C ARG A 215 -1.08 48.38 24.68
N LYS A 216 -1.27 47.10 24.36
CA LYS A 216 -0.46 46.00 24.89
C LYS A 216 0.70 45.71 23.94
N PHE A 217 1.71 46.57 23.98
CA PHE A 217 2.81 46.54 23.01
C PHE A 217 3.71 45.30 23.15
N ASP A 218 3.87 44.76 24.36
CA ASP A 218 4.66 43.53 24.58
C ASP A 218 3.98 42.30 23.96
N GLU A 219 2.66 42.20 24.09
CA GLU A 219 1.84 41.15 23.48
C GLU A 219 1.84 41.29 21.95
N ALA A 220 1.70 42.51 21.44
CA ALA A 220 1.78 42.80 20.01
C ALA A 220 3.14 42.41 19.41
N ALA A 221 4.25 42.71 20.10
CA ALA A 221 5.59 42.34 19.65
C ALA A 221 5.79 40.82 19.59
N SER A 222 5.28 40.09 20.60
CA SER A 222 5.32 38.62 20.61
C SER A 222 4.49 38.01 19.48
N LEU A 223 3.27 38.53 19.25
CA LEU A 223 2.38 38.03 18.19
C LEU A 223 2.91 38.36 16.78
N GLN A 224 3.62 39.48 16.63
CA GLN A 224 4.26 39.85 15.36
C GLN A 224 5.43 38.93 15.01
N GLY A 225 6.16 38.42 16.00
CA GLY A 225 7.14 37.35 15.82
C GLY A 225 6.48 36.06 15.29
N ASN A 226 5.38 35.64 15.94
CA ASN A 226 4.61 34.47 15.51
C ASN A 226 4.06 34.60 14.08
N LEU A 227 3.61 35.80 13.70
CA LEU A 227 3.14 36.10 12.34
C LEU A 227 4.25 35.95 11.30
N GLY A 228 5.49 36.33 11.65
CA GLY A 228 6.67 36.14 10.81
C GLY A 228 7.03 34.66 10.64
N ASP A 229 6.95 33.88 11.72
CA ASP A 229 7.23 32.43 11.67
C ASP A 229 6.16 31.66 10.87
N LEU A 230 4.88 31.99 11.04
CA LEU A 230 3.78 31.46 10.22
C LEU A 230 3.96 31.81 8.74
N GLY A 231 4.45 33.01 8.42
CA GLY A 231 4.77 33.41 7.05
C GLY A 231 5.85 32.55 6.41
N ARG A 232 6.97 32.30 7.13
CA ARG A 232 8.04 31.42 6.65
C ARG A 232 7.57 29.99 6.46
N GLU A 233 6.68 29.50 7.31
CA GLU A 233 6.13 28.16 7.20
C GLU A 233 5.18 28.03 5.98
N ILE A 234 4.36 29.04 5.71
CA ILE A 234 3.53 29.12 4.49
C ILE A 234 4.42 29.13 3.24
N ASP A 235 5.49 29.92 3.23
CA ASP A 235 6.41 29.98 2.09
C ASP A 235 7.13 28.64 1.87
N ALA A 236 7.50 27.95 2.96
CA ALA A 236 8.10 26.62 2.90
C ALA A 236 7.13 25.57 2.36
N VAL A 237 5.85 25.60 2.76
CA VAL A 237 4.82 24.67 2.26
C VAL A 237 4.46 24.98 0.80
N ASN A 238 4.39 26.25 0.41
CA ASN A 238 4.19 26.65 -0.99
C ASN A 238 5.36 26.21 -1.89
N GLY A 239 6.60 26.30 -1.41
CA GLY A 239 7.78 25.79 -2.12
C GLY A 239 7.85 24.27 -2.23
N MET A 240 6.99 23.53 -1.51
CA MET A 240 6.81 22.08 -1.67
C MET A 240 5.68 21.71 -2.64
N LEU A 241 4.78 22.66 -2.95
CA LEU A 241 3.63 22.48 -3.84
C LEU A 241 3.89 22.97 -5.28
N GLY A 242 4.95 23.76 -5.51
CA GLY A 242 5.40 24.25 -6.81
C GLY A 242 6.74 23.67 -7.23
#